data_AF-W9NS35-F1
#
_entry.id   AF-W9NS35-F1
#
_cell.length_a   1.000
_cell.length_b   1.000
_cell.length_c   1.000
_cell.angle_alpha   90.00
_cell.angle_beta   90.00
_cell.angle_gamma   90.00
#
_symmetry.space_group_name_H-M   'P 1'
#
loop_
_entity.id
_entity.type
_entity.pdbx_description
1 polymer ?
#
loop_
_entity_poly.entity_id
_entity_poly.type
_entity_poly.pdbx_seq_one_letter_code
_entity_poly.pdbx_strand_id
1 'polypeptide(L)'
;MPSIKSLYPRAWDNRPPNNSPVLKNVRKSFCKAVGANFLYLQFLFLGLFCYIFGSLFLQTSHIHNLHVVFVDYDGGAIGRAVLGAYASLQGPKFPSLIERSPSDFPTSIDLLEAVCRARYWGALYVSQGASGRLQEALTDSAAASAYNNTDVMAYVWNEALYAPTIDSAISASLQLLSGAARVAYSTGKETGNITSAFSPVALSVFANPWELQSINIQPTLEGSRAIYNTVVIILILIQEFFYLGTINGLYAQFKLYARVDPVETV
;
A
#
# COMPACT_ATOMS: atom_id res chain seq x y z
N MET A 1 52.34 -6.22 40.11
CA MET A 1 51.02 -6.82 39.82
C MET A 1 51.24 -8.24 39.32
N PRO A 2 50.59 -9.27 39.88
CA PRO A 2 50.67 -10.62 39.35
C PRO A 2 50.11 -10.63 37.93
N SER A 3 50.80 -11.30 37.01
CA SER A 3 50.32 -11.41 35.62
C SER A 3 49.02 -12.22 35.58
N ILE A 4 48.13 -11.93 34.63
CA ILE A 4 46.86 -12.66 34.44
C ILE A 4 47.11 -14.18 34.30
N LYS A 5 48.26 -14.58 33.76
CA LYS A 5 48.70 -15.98 33.67
C LYS A 5 48.90 -16.62 35.05
N SER A 6 49.40 -15.87 36.03
CA SER A 6 49.57 -16.32 37.41
C SER A 6 48.24 -16.49 38.15
N LEU A 7 47.21 -15.75 37.76
CA LEU A 7 45.89 -15.79 38.39
C LEU A 7 45.04 -16.96 37.89
N TYR A 8 45.22 -17.38 36.63
CA TYR A 8 44.45 -18.47 36.01
C TYR A 8 45.34 -19.45 35.23
N PRO A 9 46.24 -20.20 35.89
CA PRO A 9 47.21 -21.06 35.22
C PRO A 9 46.55 -22.17 34.39
N ARG A 10 45.47 -22.78 34.91
CA ARG A 10 44.70 -23.83 34.21
C ARG A 10 43.99 -23.35 32.95
N ALA A 11 43.80 -22.04 32.78
CA ALA A 11 43.21 -21.50 31.56
C ALA A 11 44.17 -21.65 30.36
N TRP A 12 45.46 -21.86 30.59
CA TRP A 12 46.50 -21.92 29.55
C TRP A 12 47.01 -23.34 29.28
N ASP A 13 46.63 -24.31 30.11
CA ASP A 13 47.01 -25.71 29.92
C ASP A 13 46.34 -26.31 28.66
N ASN A 14 47.11 -27.04 27.84
CA ASN A 14 46.70 -27.70 26.60
C ASN A 14 46.30 -26.80 25.41
N ARG A 15 46.62 -25.49 25.43
CA ARG A 15 46.40 -24.60 24.26
C ARG A 15 47.61 -24.64 23.30
N PRO A 16 47.38 -24.87 21.99
CA PRO A 16 48.46 -24.81 21.02
C PRO A 16 48.92 -23.35 20.83
N PRO A 17 50.22 -23.08 20.61
CA PRO A 17 50.72 -21.72 20.40
C PRO A 17 50.05 -21.05 19.19
N ASN A 18 49.83 -19.73 19.27
CA ASN A 18 49.05 -18.94 18.31
C ASN A 18 49.53 -19.09 16.83
N ASN A 19 50.81 -19.44 16.63
CA ASN A 19 51.40 -19.62 15.30
C ASN A 19 51.51 -21.09 14.83
N SER A 20 50.93 -22.03 15.57
CA SER A 20 50.96 -23.46 15.26
C SER A 20 50.23 -23.79 13.95
N PRO A 21 50.70 -24.79 13.18
CA PRO A 21 50.05 -25.20 11.93
C PRO A 21 48.62 -25.72 12.17
N VAL A 22 48.37 -26.30 13.34
CA VAL A 22 47.04 -26.77 13.76
C VAL A 22 46.05 -25.61 13.89
N LEU A 23 46.43 -24.53 14.59
CA LEU A 23 45.56 -23.37 14.75
C LEU A 23 45.32 -22.63 13.42
N LYS A 24 46.34 -22.54 12.55
CA LYS A 24 46.21 -21.99 11.20
C LYS A 24 45.21 -22.77 10.34
N ASN A 25 45.24 -24.11 10.40
CA ASN A 25 44.31 -24.97 9.66
C ASN A 25 42.88 -24.86 10.20
N VAL A 26 42.71 -24.76 11.52
CA VAL A 26 41.40 -24.53 12.16
C VAL A 26 40.84 -23.17 11.78
N ARG A 27 41.63 -22.09 11.84
CA ARG A 27 41.22 -20.74 11.42
C ARG A 27 40.84 -20.69 9.95
N LYS A 28 41.64 -21.30 9.06
CA LYS A 28 41.34 -21.36 7.62
C LYS A 28 40.03 -22.11 7.34
N SER A 29 39.80 -23.22 8.04
CA SER A 29 38.55 -24.00 7.92
C SER A 29 37.35 -23.25 8.47
N PHE A 30 37.51 -22.54 9.59
CA PHE A 30 36.50 -21.66 10.15
C PHE A 30 36.17 -20.50 9.20
N CYS A 31 37.16 -19.76 8.68
CA CYS A 31 36.95 -18.69 7.71
C CYS A 31 36.24 -19.19 6.45
N LYS A 32 36.59 -20.40 5.97
CA LYS A 32 35.89 -21.02 4.84
C LYS A 32 34.43 -21.35 5.18
N ALA A 33 34.16 -21.89 6.37
CA ALA A 33 32.82 -22.21 6.83
C ALA A 33 31.94 -20.97 7.05
N VAL A 34 32.51 -19.91 7.65
CA VAL A 34 31.85 -18.61 7.84
C VAL A 34 31.55 -17.98 6.48
N GLY A 35 32.53 -17.92 5.59
CA GLY A 35 32.34 -17.36 4.24
C GLY A 35 31.29 -18.12 3.43
N ALA A 36 31.29 -19.47 3.50
CA ALA A 36 30.27 -20.27 2.83
C ALA A 36 28.87 -20.01 3.40
N ASN A 37 28.70 -19.99 4.72
CA ASN A 37 27.40 -19.70 5.35
C ASN A 37 26.92 -18.28 5.06
N PHE A 38 27.82 -17.30 5.05
CA PHE A 38 27.50 -15.93 4.67
C PHE A 38 26.94 -15.87 3.24
N LEU A 39 27.59 -16.54 2.29
CA LEU A 39 27.10 -16.61 0.91
C LEU A 39 25.73 -17.30 0.81
N TYR A 40 25.53 -18.42 1.51
CA TYR A 40 24.23 -19.11 1.53
C TYR A 40 23.10 -18.21 2.04
N LEU A 41 23.32 -17.52 3.17
CA LEU A 41 22.34 -16.59 3.71
C LEU A 41 22.12 -15.42 2.75
N GLN A 42 23.17 -14.86 2.16
CA GLN A 42 23.03 -13.76 1.21
C GLN A 42 22.21 -14.15 -0.02
N PHE A 43 22.44 -15.34 -0.59
CA PHE A 43 21.64 -15.82 -1.73
C PHE A 43 20.19 -16.13 -1.35
N LEU A 44 19.95 -16.68 -0.15
CA LEU A 44 18.60 -16.96 0.32
C LEU A 44 17.80 -15.68 0.50
N PHE A 45 18.37 -14.68 1.17
CA PHE A 45 17.71 -13.38 1.37
C PHE A 45 17.59 -12.59 0.07
N LEU A 46 18.60 -12.62 -0.81
CA LEU A 46 18.49 -12.04 -2.13
C LEU A 46 17.34 -12.66 -2.92
N GLY A 47 17.21 -13.99 -2.91
CA GLY A 47 16.10 -14.70 -3.54
C GLY A 47 14.75 -14.28 -2.96
N LEU A 48 14.66 -14.14 -1.64
CA LEU A 48 13.44 -13.67 -0.98
C LEU A 48 13.09 -12.22 -1.34
N PHE A 49 14.07 -11.32 -1.38
CA PHE A 49 13.88 -9.94 -1.83
C PHE A 49 13.47 -9.88 -3.30
N CYS A 50 14.14 -10.64 -4.17
CA CYS A 50 13.74 -10.76 -5.58
C CYS A 50 12.32 -11.30 -5.73
N TYR A 51 11.91 -12.26 -4.91
CA TYR A 51 10.55 -12.78 -4.89
C TYR A 51 9.55 -11.72 -4.43
N ILE A 52 9.77 -11.07 -3.29
CA ILE A 52 8.87 -10.06 -2.75
C ILE A 52 8.76 -8.88 -3.72
N PHE A 53 9.88 -8.27 -4.11
CA PHE A 53 9.87 -7.16 -5.04
C PHE A 53 9.38 -7.56 -6.42
N GLY A 54 9.69 -8.77 -6.88
CA GLY A 54 9.20 -9.32 -8.15
C GLY A 54 7.68 -9.53 -8.15
N SER A 55 7.11 -10.01 -7.04
CA SER A 55 5.66 -10.18 -6.89
C SER A 55 4.89 -8.85 -6.85
N LEU A 56 5.56 -7.78 -6.40
CA LEU A 56 5.04 -6.41 -6.40
C LEU A 56 5.31 -5.68 -7.72
N PHE A 57 6.37 -6.08 -8.44
CA PHE A 57 6.73 -5.55 -9.74
C PHE A 57 5.64 -5.91 -10.74
N LEU A 58 5.14 -4.92 -11.50
CA LEU A 58 3.99 -4.99 -12.42
C LEU A 58 2.60 -5.01 -11.79
N GLN A 59 2.46 -4.97 -10.46
CA GLN A 59 1.13 -4.86 -9.84
C GLN A 59 0.35 -3.63 -10.36
N THR A 60 1.05 -2.52 -10.64
CA THR A 60 0.47 -1.30 -11.20
C THR A 60 0.00 -1.42 -12.66
N SER A 61 0.47 -2.42 -13.41
CA SER A 61 0.06 -2.64 -14.81
C SER A 61 -1.20 -3.49 -14.97
N HIS A 62 -1.62 -4.16 -13.90
CA HIS A 62 -2.81 -5.00 -13.84
C HIS A 62 -3.94 -4.41 -13.00
N ILE A 63 -3.88 -3.11 -12.68
CA ILE A 63 -4.92 -2.41 -11.91
C ILE A 63 -6.27 -2.49 -12.64
N HIS A 64 -6.29 -2.56 -13.97
CA HIS A 64 -7.51 -2.76 -14.75
C HIS A 64 -8.29 -4.04 -14.40
N ASN A 65 -7.67 -5.06 -13.81
CA ASN A 65 -8.36 -6.25 -13.31
C ASN A 65 -9.13 -5.99 -12.01
N LEU A 66 -8.94 -4.83 -11.38
CA LEU A 66 -9.75 -4.39 -10.27
C LEU A 66 -11.05 -3.81 -10.81
N HIS A 67 -12.12 -4.60 -10.68
CA HIS A 67 -13.46 -4.20 -11.07
C HIS A 67 -14.12 -3.34 -9.99
N VAL A 68 -14.48 -2.12 -10.36
CA VAL A 68 -15.27 -1.20 -9.53
C VAL A 68 -16.66 -1.07 -10.16
N VAL A 69 -17.71 -1.29 -9.38
CA VAL A 69 -19.08 -1.09 -9.88
C VAL A 69 -19.44 0.39 -9.84
N PHE A 70 -20.07 0.90 -10.90
CA PHE A 70 -20.61 2.24 -10.98
C PHE A 70 -22.12 2.19 -11.12
N VAL A 71 -22.84 2.91 -10.25
CA VAL A 71 -24.30 3.04 -10.32
C VAL A 71 -24.68 4.51 -10.29
N ASP A 72 -25.35 4.97 -11.34
CA ASP A 72 -25.92 6.30 -11.41
C ASP A 72 -27.41 6.25 -11.02
N TYR A 73 -27.74 6.62 -9.78
CA TYR A 73 -29.13 6.69 -9.31
C TYR A 73 -29.87 7.93 -9.83
N ASP A 74 -29.15 8.88 -10.44
CA ASP A 74 -29.68 10.14 -10.93
C ASP A 74 -29.97 10.10 -12.44
N GLY A 75 -29.17 9.36 -13.22
CA GLY A 75 -29.26 9.31 -14.69
C GLY A 75 -28.92 10.66 -15.34
N GLY A 76 -28.24 11.54 -14.60
CA GLY A 76 -28.12 12.96 -14.87
C GLY A 76 -26.82 13.37 -15.54
N ALA A 77 -26.56 14.68 -15.54
CA ALA A 77 -25.34 15.28 -16.08
C ALA A 77 -24.08 14.86 -15.29
N ILE A 78 -24.21 14.65 -13.98
CA ILE A 78 -23.08 14.22 -13.12
C ILE A 78 -22.62 12.81 -13.50
N GLY A 79 -23.53 11.85 -13.64
CA GLY A 79 -23.17 10.49 -14.05
C GLY A 79 -22.56 10.44 -15.45
N ARG A 80 -23.09 11.23 -16.40
CA ARG A 80 -22.50 11.39 -17.73
C ARG A 80 -21.10 12.00 -17.70
N ALA A 81 -20.87 12.99 -16.82
CA ALA A 81 -19.54 13.56 -16.62
C ALA A 81 -18.55 12.52 -16.04
N VAL A 82 -18.99 11.65 -15.14
CA VAL A 82 -18.17 10.53 -14.62
C VAL A 82 -17.79 9.57 -15.74
N LEU A 83 -18.75 9.15 -16.57
CA LEU A 83 -18.48 8.24 -17.70
C LEU A 83 -17.54 8.89 -18.73
N GLY A 84 -17.71 10.18 -19.02
CA GLY A 84 -16.80 10.93 -19.90
C GLY A 84 -15.38 11.05 -19.34
N ALA A 85 -15.25 11.29 -18.03
CA ALA A 85 -13.96 11.30 -17.36
C ALA A 85 -13.30 9.92 -17.35
N TYR A 86 -14.08 8.86 -17.09
CA TYR A 86 -13.59 7.48 -17.15
C TYR A 86 -13.09 7.12 -18.55
N ALA A 87 -13.80 7.53 -19.61
CA ALA A 87 -13.36 7.28 -20.99
C ALA A 87 -11.98 7.89 -21.30
N SER A 88 -11.57 8.95 -20.60
CA SER A 88 -10.27 9.59 -20.74
C SER A 88 -9.19 8.99 -19.83
N LEU A 89 -9.59 8.38 -18.71
CA LEU A 89 -8.68 7.79 -17.71
C LEU A 89 -8.50 6.27 -17.84
N GLN A 90 -9.39 5.60 -18.56
CA GLN A 90 -9.34 4.15 -18.77
C GLN A 90 -7.99 3.73 -19.36
N GLY A 91 -7.44 2.64 -18.83
CA GLY A 91 -6.16 2.11 -19.27
C GLY A 91 -5.60 1.08 -18.31
N PRO A 92 -4.42 0.51 -18.58
CA PRO A 92 -3.86 -0.60 -17.80
C PRO A 92 -3.63 -0.27 -16.31
N LYS A 93 -3.41 1.02 -16.01
CA LYS A 93 -3.10 1.56 -14.69
C LYS A 93 -4.33 2.07 -13.92
N PHE A 94 -5.53 1.95 -14.48
CA PHE A 94 -6.76 2.46 -13.89
C PHE A 94 -7.75 1.30 -13.69
N PRO A 95 -8.50 1.24 -12.57
CA PRO A 95 -9.45 0.16 -12.33
C PRO A 95 -10.56 0.16 -13.39
N SER A 96 -11.05 -1.03 -13.75
CA SER A 96 -12.15 -1.14 -14.70
C SER A 96 -13.46 -0.75 -14.03
N LEU A 97 -14.09 0.30 -14.54
CA LEU A 97 -15.40 0.76 -14.09
C LEU A 97 -16.50 -0.03 -14.82
N ILE A 98 -17.35 -0.73 -14.08
CA ILE A 98 -18.46 -1.53 -14.60
C ILE A 98 -19.76 -0.82 -14.26
N GLU A 99 -20.40 -0.23 -15.27
CA GLU A 99 -21.69 0.39 -15.12
C GLU A 99 -22.78 -0.66 -14.87
N ARG A 100 -23.63 -0.40 -13.88
CA ARG A 100 -24.78 -1.22 -13.51
C ARG A 100 -26.01 -0.34 -13.33
N SER A 101 -27.17 -0.93 -13.61
CA SER A 101 -28.43 -0.22 -13.44
C SER A 101 -28.77 -0.08 -11.95
N PRO A 102 -29.43 1.02 -11.54
CA PRO A 102 -30.06 1.12 -10.22
C PRO A 102 -31.07 -0.01 -9.91
N SER A 103 -31.56 -0.72 -10.92
CA SER A 103 -32.41 -1.91 -10.73
C SER A 103 -31.65 -3.12 -10.19
N ASP A 104 -30.36 -3.26 -10.52
CA ASP A 104 -29.49 -4.33 -9.99
C ASP A 104 -29.04 -4.05 -8.55
N PHE A 105 -28.94 -2.76 -8.20
CA PHE A 105 -28.57 -2.28 -6.87
C PHE A 105 -29.54 -1.17 -6.45
N PRO A 106 -30.72 -1.52 -5.89
CA PRO A 106 -31.72 -0.53 -5.50
C PRO A 106 -31.25 0.40 -4.37
N THR A 107 -30.37 -0.09 -3.49
CA THR A 107 -29.89 0.67 -2.33
C THR A 107 -28.36 0.69 -2.26
N SER A 108 -27.83 1.72 -1.58
CA SER A 108 -26.40 1.78 -1.25
C SER A 108 -25.94 0.63 -0.34
N ILE A 109 -26.86 -0.01 0.39
CA ILE A 109 -26.57 -1.20 1.22
C ILE A 109 -26.24 -2.40 0.32
N ASP A 110 -26.92 -2.56 -0.81
CA ASP A 110 -26.64 -3.64 -1.77
C ASP A 110 -25.24 -3.49 -2.38
N LEU A 111 -24.82 -2.25 -2.64
CA LEU A 111 -23.45 -1.93 -3.06
C LEU A 111 -22.43 -2.27 -1.97
N LEU A 112 -22.74 -1.94 -0.71
CA LEU A 112 -21.89 -2.28 0.43
C LEU A 112 -21.73 -3.79 0.58
N GLU A 113 -22.81 -4.55 0.47
CA GLU A 113 -22.75 -6.01 0.52
C GLU A 113 -21.93 -6.60 -0.64
N ALA A 114 -22.07 -6.05 -1.84
CA ALA A 114 -21.31 -6.52 -3.01
C ALA A 114 -19.79 -6.32 -2.85
N VAL A 115 -19.38 -5.18 -2.28
CA VAL A 115 -17.97 -4.90 -1.96
C VAL A 115 -17.50 -5.76 -0.77
N CYS A 116 -18.34 -5.91 0.26
CA CYS A 116 -18.04 -6.74 1.43
C CYS A 116 -17.80 -8.22 1.06
N ARG A 117 -18.60 -8.76 0.13
CA ARG A 117 -18.45 -10.13 -0.40
C ARG A 117 -17.36 -10.27 -1.46
N ALA A 118 -16.53 -9.25 -1.67
CA ALA A 118 -15.44 -9.23 -2.65
C ALA A 118 -15.90 -9.51 -4.10
N ARG A 119 -17.17 -9.23 -4.45
CA ARG A 119 -17.64 -9.34 -5.85
C ARG A 119 -17.07 -8.21 -6.72
N TYR A 120 -16.85 -7.06 -6.09
CA TYR A 120 -16.19 -5.89 -6.66
C TYR A 120 -15.18 -5.37 -5.64
N TRP A 121 -14.11 -4.74 -6.12
CA TRP A 121 -13.07 -4.15 -5.27
C TRP A 121 -13.49 -2.80 -4.68
N GLY A 122 -14.48 -2.17 -5.28
CA GLY A 122 -15.13 -0.97 -4.78
C GLY A 122 -16.44 -0.71 -5.52
N ALA A 123 -17.20 0.25 -5.03
CA ALA A 123 -18.39 0.78 -5.68
C ALA A 123 -18.30 2.31 -5.72
N LEU A 124 -18.77 2.92 -6.81
CA LEU A 124 -18.96 4.35 -6.94
C LEU A 124 -20.42 4.59 -7.28
N TYR A 125 -21.08 5.53 -6.60
CA TYR A 125 -22.44 5.88 -6.96
C TYR A 125 -22.71 7.38 -6.89
N VAL A 126 -23.64 7.81 -7.73
CA VAL A 126 -24.19 9.18 -7.73
C VAL A 126 -25.54 9.13 -7.04
N SER A 127 -25.76 9.99 -6.05
CA SER A 127 -27.02 10.06 -5.31
C SER A 127 -28.17 10.51 -6.21
N GLN A 128 -29.37 9.99 -5.94
CA GLN A 128 -30.58 10.35 -6.67
C GLN A 128 -30.85 11.87 -6.60
N GLY A 129 -31.19 12.49 -7.74
CA GLY A 129 -31.52 13.91 -7.84
C GLY A 129 -30.32 14.85 -7.74
N ALA A 130 -29.08 14.33 -7.71
CA ALA A 130 -27.89 15.12 -7.49
C ALA A 130 -27.64 16.17 -8.59
N SER A 131 -27.83 15.81 -9.87
CA SER A 131 -27.67 16.78 -10.97
C SER A 131 -28.74 17.87 -10.91
N GLY A 132 -29.97 17.52 -10.53
CA GLY A 132 -31.05 18.48 -10.34
C GLY A 132 -30.73 19.49 -9.23
N ARG A 133 -30.32 19.01 -8.04
CA ARG A 133 -29.91 19.87 -6.92
C ARG A 133 -28.75 20.79 -7.29
N LEU A 134 -27.78 20.27 -8.03
CA LEU A 134 -26.64 21.07 -8.50
C LEU A 134 -27.09 22.15 -9.49
N GLN A 135 -27.96 21.83 -10.44
CA GLN A 135 -28.49 22.80 -11.40
C GLN A 135 -29.33 23.89 -10.72
N GLU A 136 -30.17 23.51 -9.76
CA GLU A 136 -30.94 24.45 -8.93
C GLU A 136 -30.00 25.40 -8.17
N ALA A 137 -28.97 24.87 -7.50
CA ALA A 137 -27.97 25.66 -6.78
C ALA A 137 -27.16 26.62 -7.66
N LEU A 138 -27.07 26.36 -8.97
CA LEU A 138 -26.38 27.25 -9.91
C LEU A 138 -27.30 28.38 -10.42
N THR A 139 -28.61 28.16 -10.41
CA THR A 139 -29.61 29.13 -10.93
C THR A 139 -30.29 29.96 -9.83
N ASP A 140 -30.42 29.42 -8.62
CA ASP A 140 -31.06 30.06 -7.47
C ASP A 140 -30.06 30.26 -6.31
N SER A 141 -29.92 31.51 -5.86
CA SER A 141 -29.07 31.89 -4.71
C SER A 141 -29.51 31.29 -3.37
N ALA A 142 -30.82 31.04 -3.18
CA ALA A 142 -31.32 30.43 -1.96
C ALA A 142 -30.95 28.93 -1.92
N ALA A 143 -31.18 28.22 -3.03
CA ALA A 143 -30.71 26.86 -3.21
C ALA A 143 -29.19 26.73 -3.09
N ALA A 144 -28.42 27.69 -3.65
CA ALA A 144 -26.96 27.72 -3.54
C ALA A 144 -26.48 27.75 -2.08
N SER A 145 -27.18 28.49 -1.22
CA SER A 145 -26.82 28.62 0.20
C SER A 145 -27.15 27.37 1.02
N ALA A 146 -28.11 26.57 0.57
CA ALA A 146 -28.51 25.32 1.20
C ALA A 146 -27.84 24.07 0.58
N TYR A 147 -27.04 24.26 -0.47
CA TYR A 147 -26.44 23.16 -1.23
C TYR A 147 -25.38 22.41 -0.42
N ASN A 148 -25.53 21.09 -0.32
CA ASN A 148 -24.55 20.23 0.31
C ASN A 148 -23.73 19.49 -0.75
N ASN A 149 -22.45 19.84 -0.86
CA ASN A 149 -21.55 19.22 -1.83
C ASN A 149 -21.17 17.76 -1.47
N THR A 150 -21.35 17.33 -0.22
CA THR A 150 -20.97 15.98 0.23
C THR A 150 -22.02 14.89 -0.08
N ASP A 151 -23.25 15.27 -0.40
CA ASP A 151 -24.37 14.33 -0.60
C ASP A 151 -24.54 13.85 -2.06
N VAL A 152 -23.64 14.27 -2.94
CA VAL A 152 -23.76 14.09 -4.39
C VAL A 152 -23.24 12.73 -4.83
N MET A 153 -22.08 12.32 -4.32
CA MET A 153 -21.37 11.13 -4.79
C MET A 153 -20.56 10.52 -3.66
N ALA A 154 -20.62 9.20 -3.56
CA ALA A 154 -19.80 8.46 -2.61
C ALA A 154 -19.21 7.21 -3.27
N TYR A 155 -18.12 6.74 -2.69
CA TYR A 155 -17.56 5.45 -3.03
C TYR A 155 -17.45 4.56 -1.80
N VAL A 156 -17.72 3.27 -2.01
CA VAL A 156 -17.61 2.22 -1.00
C VAL A 156 -16.39 1.37 -1.33
N TRP A 157 -15.58 1.10 -0.33
CA TRP A 157 -14.39 0.26 -0.48
C TRP A 157 -14.09 -0.46 0.84
N ASN A 158 -13.34 -1.56 0.75
CA ASN A 158 -12.93 -2.32 1.91
C ASN A 158 -11.41 -2.33 2.02
N GLU A 159 -10.87 -1.55 2.96
CA GLU A 159 -9.42 -1.48 3.19
C GLU A 159 -8.86 -2.82 3.69
N ALA A 160 -9.61 -3.57 4.51
CA ALA A 160 -9.16 -4.82 5.11
C ALA A 160 -8.98 -5.99 4.12
N LEU A 161 -9.49 -5.86 2.88
CA LEU A 161 -9.43 -6.94 1.88
C LEU A 161 -8.01 -7.08 1.31
N TYR A 162 -7.31 -5.96 1.08
CA TYR A 162 -5.91 -5.92 0.66
C TYR A 162 -5.33 -4.49 0.78
N ALA A 163 -5.14 -4.02 2.02
CA ALA A 163 -4.72 -2.67 2.37
C ALA A 163 -3.55 -2.08 1.54
N PRO A 164 -2.48 -2.83 1.19
CA PRO A 164 -1.36 -2.29 0.42
C PRO A 164 -1.74 -1.82 -0.98
N THR A 165 -2.73 -2.46 -1.59
CA THR A 165 -3.08 -2.28 -3.00
C THR A 165 -4.36 -1.49 -3.16
N ILE A 166 -5.37 -1.74 -2.33
CA ILE A 166 -6.68 -1.12 -2.48
C ILE A 166 -6.63 0.39 -2.21
N ASP A 167 -5.86 0.83 -1.21
CA ASP A 167 -5.77 2.25 -0.88
C ASP A 167 -5.26 3.08 -2.07
N SER A 168 -4.13 2.69 -2.66
CA SER A 168 -3.57 3.41 -3.82
C SER A 168 -4.30 3.12 -5.13
N ALA A 169 -4.80 1.90 -5.35
CA ALA A 169 -5.38 1.51 -6.63
C ALA A 169 -6.87 1.83 -6.78
N ILE A 170 -7.62 1.89 -5.67
CA ILE A 170 -9.06 2.20 -5.66
C ILE A 170 -9.30 3.61 -5.12
N SER A 171 -8.92 3.90 -3.86
CA SER A 171 -9.25 5.19 -3.23
C SER A 171 -8.67 6.37 -4.00
N ALA A 172 -7.36 6.36 -4.28
CA ALA A 172 -6.72 7.43 -5.05
C ALA A 172 -7.23 7.51 -6.50
N SER A 173 -7.50 6.37 -7.15
CA SER A 173 -8.05 6.32 -8.51
C SER A 173 -9.46 6.91 -8.59
N LEU A 174 -10.33 6.62 -7.62
CA LEU A 174 -11.69 7.15 -7.59
C LEU A 174 -11.71 8.64 -7.22
N GLN A 175 -10.81 9.10 -6.36
CA GLN A 175 -10.60 10.53 -6.13
C GLN A 175 -10.14 11.24 -7.42
N LEU A 176 -9.21 10.64 -8.17
CA LEU A 176 -8.78 11.16 -9.47
C LEU A 176 -9.94 11.20 -10.48
N LEU A 177 -10.75 10.14 -10.54
CA LEU A 177 -11.94 10.08 -11.40
C LEU A 177 -12.95 11.16 -11.05
N SER A 178 -13.25 11.36 -9.76
CA SER A 178 -14.14 12.44 -9.33
C SER A 178 -13.59 13.82 -9.69
N GLY A 179 -12.28 14.05 -9.51
CA GLY A 179 -11.63 15.29 -9.94
C GLY A 179 -11.73 15.52 -11.45
N ALA A 180 -11.46 14.49 -12.25
CA ALA A 180 -11.61 14.55 -13.70
C ALA A 180 -13.07 14.75 -14.13
N ALA A 181 -14.03 14.14 -13.42
CA ALA A 181 -15.46 14.33 -13.65
C ALA A 181 -15.90 15.77 -13.36
N ARG A 182 -15.34 16.44 -12.34
CA ARG A 182 -15.60 17.88 -12.09
C ARG A 182 -15.17 18.74 -13.27
N VAL A 183 -14.00 18.45 -13.84
CA VAL A 183 -13.49 19.15 -15.03
C VAL A 183 -14.34 18.83 -16.26
N ALA A 184 -14.71 17.56 -16.45
CA ALA A 184 -15.56 17.14 -17.56
C ALA A 184 -16.96 17.76 -17.47
N TYR A 185 -17.50 17.94 -16.26
CA TYR A 185 -18.74 18.66 -16.02
C TYR A 185 -18.56 20.13 -16.43
N SER A 186 -17.62 20.86 -15.81
CA SER A 186 -17.43 22.31 -16.02
C SER A 186 -17.12 22.71 -17.47
N THR A 187 -16.50 21.82 -18.24
CA THR A 187 -16.14 22.05 -19.66
C THR A 187 -17.08 21.38 -20.65
N GLY A 188 -17.94 20.47 -20.19
CA GLY A 188 -18.79 19.65 -21.02
C GLY A 188 -20.08 20.35 -21.44
N LYS A 189 -20.69 19.87 -22.53
CA LYS A 189 -22.03 20.31 -22.98
C LYS A 189 -23.15 20.00 -21.96
N GLU A 190 -22.85 19.10 -21.02
CA GLU A 190 -23.71 18.63 -19.93
C GLU A 190 -23.93 19.66 -18.82
N THR A 191 -23.11 20.73 -18.74
CA THR A 191 -23.36 21.83 -17.78
C THR A 191 -24.61 22.64 -18.10
N GLY A 192 -25.21 22.44 -19.28
CA GLY A 192 -26.48 23.06 -19.65
C GLY A 192 -26.45 24.58 -19.50
N ASN A 193 -25.90 25.31 -20.47
CA ASN A 193 -26.03 26.77 -20.60
C ASN A 193 -26.04 27.52 -19.25
N ILE A 194 -25.00 27.37 -18.42
CA ILE A 194 -24.78 28.26 -17.28
C ILE A 194 -24.36 29.61 -17.87
N THR A 195 -25.33 30.37 -18.35
CA THR A 195 -25.12 31.68 -18.99
C THR A 195 -24.82 32.77 -17.95
N SER A 196 -25.02 32.48 -16.67
CA SER A 196 -24.79 33.42 -15.57
C SER A 196 -24.86 32.72 -14.21
N ALA A 197 -23.75 32.69 -13.47
CA ALA A 197 -23.76 32.43 -12.03
C ALA A 197 -24.23 33.71 -11.33
N PHE A 198 -25.46 33.73 -10.82
CA PHE A 198 -26.12 34.95 -10.37
C PHE A 198 -25.66 35.47 -8.99
N SER A 199 -24.79 34.75 -8.28
CA SER A 199 -24.29 35.14 -6.95
C SER A 199 -22.88 34.59 -6.64
N PRO A 200 -22.13 35.20 -5.70
CA PRO A 200 -20.85 34.65 -5.23
C PRO A 200 -20.97 33.23 -4.67
N VAL A 201 -22.13 32.89 -4.08
CA VAL A 201 -22.41 31.55 -3.54
C VAL A 201 -22.56 30.54 -4.66
N ALA A 202 -23.32 30.85 -5.71
CA ALA A 202 -23.44 30.00 -6.90
C ALA A 202 -22.10 29.79 -7.61
N LEU A 203 -21.22 30.80 -7.61
CA LEU A 203 -19.86 30.66 -8.16
C LEU A 203 -19.01 29.68 -7.33
N SER A 204 -19.18 29.69 -6.01
CA SER A 204 -18.49 28.74 -5.12
C SER A 204 -18.98 27.30 -5.32
N VAL A 205 -20.28 27.12 -5.53
CA VAL A 205 -20.89 25.82 -5.91
C VAL A 205 -20.37 25.36 -7.27
N PHE A 206 -20.26 26.26 -8.26
CA PHE A 206 -19.68 25.92 -9.56
C PHE A 206 -18.21 25.50 -9.46
N ALA A 207 -17.42 26.18 -8.62
CA ALA A 207 -16.00 25.87 -8.43
C ALA A 207 -15.76 24.54 -7.71
N ASN A 208 -16.65 24.15 -6.79
CA ASN A 208 -16.59 22.88 -6.08
C ASN A 208 -17.97 22.20 -6.01
N PRO A 209 -18.43 21.59 -7.13
CA PRO A 209 -19.81 21.14 -7.27
C PRO A 209 -20.14 19.92 -6.42
N TRP A 210 -19.17 19.09 -6.06
CA TRP A 210 -19.37 17.96 -5.15
C TRP A 210 -18.07 17.56 -4.49
N GLU A 211 -18.11 16.95 -3.32
CA GLU A 211 -16.99 16.29 -2.64
C GLU A 211 -17.22 14.78 -2.64
N LEU A 212 -16.20 14.01 -3.03
CA LEU A 212 -16.33 12.55 -3.08
C LEU A 212 -16.26 11.98 -1.66
N GLN A 213 -17.37 11.42 -1.18
CA GLN A 213 -17.41 10.80 0.14
C GLN A 213 -16.80 9.40 0.13
N SER A 214 -15.92 9.12 1.08
CA SER A 214 -15.31 7.81 1.28
C SER A 214 -16.07 7.00 2.33
N ILE A 215 -16.59 5.84 1.93
CA ILE A 215 -17.25 4.87 2.82
C ILE A 215 -16.35 3.64 2.92
N ASN A 216 -15.49 3.63 3.92
CA ASN A 216 -14.61 2.50 4.20
C ASN A 216 -15.33 1.50 5.11
N ILE A 217 -15.53 0.27 4.64
CA ILE A 217 -16.24 -0.80 5.36
C ILE A 217 -15.47 -1.21 6.63
N GLN A 218 -14.15 -1.32 6.53
CA GLN A 218 -13.30 -1.78 7.62
C GLN A 218 -11.97 -1.03 7.61
N PRO A 219 -11.90 0.13 8.30
CA PRO A 219 -10.68 0.90 8.42
C PRO A 219 -9.56 0.09 9.07
N THR A 220 -8.36 0.13 8.50
CA THR A 220 -7.18 -0.52 9.08
C THR A 220 -6.20 0.51 9.62
N LEU A 221 -5.64 0.27 10.81
CA LEU A 221 -4.60 1.13 11.39
C LEU A 221 -3.26 0.98 10.66
N GLU A 222 -3.02 -0.19 10.07
CA GLU A 222 -1.79 -0.54 9.36
C GLU A 222 -1.97 -0.22 7.86
N GLY A 223 -1.83 1.06 7.50
CA GLY A 223 -1.98 1.50 6.11
C GLY A 223 -0.98 0.85 5.14
N SER A 224 -1.17 1.06 3.83
CA SER A 224 -0.38 0.48 2.72
C SER A 224 1.15 0.50 2.89
N ARG A 225 1.67 1.47 3.66
CA ARG A 225 3.09 1.67 3.96
C ARG A 225 3.69 0.60 4.89
N ALA A 226 2.88 -0.21 5.56
CA ALA A 226 3.34 -1.23 6.50
C ALA A 226 4.16 -2.34 5.81
N ILE A 227 3.84 -2.73 4.58
CA ILE A 227 4.59 -3.84 3.95
C ILE A 227 6.01 -3.42 3.56
N TYR A 228 6.16 -2.29 2.85
CA TYR A 228 7.48 -1.86 2.36
C TYR A 228 8.45 -1.52 3.48
N ASN A 229 7.96 -0.86 4.54
CA ASN A 229 8.83 -0.43 5.64
C ASN A 229 8.99 -1.53 6.69
N THR A 230 7.94 -2.27 7.03
CA THR A 230 8.00 -3.21 8.16
C THR A 230 8.54 -4.58 7.73
N VAL A 231 8.14 -5.11 6.57
CA VAL A 231 8.60 -6.45 6.14
C VAL A 231 10.09 -6.43 5.79
N VAL A 232 10.57 -5.39 5.10
CA VAL A 232 11.99 -5.26 4.76
C VAL A 232 12.84 -5.17 6.03
N ILE A 233 12.44 -4.34 7.00
CA ILE A 233 13.17 -4.21 8.28
C ILE A 233 13.15 -5.54 9.04
N ILE A 234 12.01 -6.21 9.15
CA ILE A 234 11.91 -7.51 9.83
C ILE A 234 12.82 -8.55 9.15
N LEU A 235 12.85 -8.60 7.83
CA LEU A 235 13.71 -9.54 7.10
C LEU A 235 15.20 -9.28 7.35
N ILE A 236 15.62 -8.01 7.43
CA ILE A 236 17.00 -7.66 7.80
C ILE A 236 17.33 -8.12 9.22
N LEU A 237 16.43 -7.90 10.19
CA LEU A 237 16.63 -8.35 11.57
C LEU A 237 16.71 -9.88 11.67
N ILE A 238 15.87 -10.59 10.93
CA ILE A 238 15.89 -12.06 10.85
C ILE A 238 17.20 -12.54 10.22
N GLN A 239 17.70 -11.88 9.17
CA GLN A 239 18.98 -12.18 8.54
C GLN A 239 20.13 -12.06 9.54
N GLU A 240 20.18 -10.96 10.30
CA GLU A 240 21.20 -10.74 11.34
C GLU A 240 21.14 -11.81 12.43
N PHE A 241 19.94 -12.16 12.90
CA PHE A 241 19.75 -13.19 13.91
C PHE A 241 20.28 -14.55 13.46
N PHE A 242 19.93 -15.00 12.25
CA PHE A 242 20.42 -16.27 11.72
C PHE A 242 21.93 -16.26 11.47
N TYR A 243 22.48 -15.12 11.05
CA TYR A 243 23.91 -14.97 10.85
C TYR A 243 24.69 -15.07 12.17
N LEU A 244 24.26 -14.33 13.20
CA LEU A 244 24.80 -14.39 14.56
C LEU A 244 24.69 -15.80 15.15
N GLY A 245 23.52 -16.45 15.04
CA GLY A 245 23.30 -17.81 15.49
C GLY A 245 24.25 -18.82 14.82
N THR A 246 24.45 -18.67 13.51
CA THR A 246 25.36 -19.53 12.72
C THR A 246 26.81 -19.32 13.14
N ILE A 247 27.25 -18.07 13.30
CA ILE A 247 28.60 -17.73 13.79
C ILE A 247 28.85 -18.35 15.16
N ASN A 248 27.90 -18.18 16.10
CA ASN A 248 28.01 -18.73 17.45
C ASN A 248 28.08 -20.27 17.44
N GLY A 249 27.28 -20.92 16.59
CA GLY A 249 27.34 -22.37 16.38
C GLY A 249 28.70 -22.84 15.83
N LEU A 250 29.26 -22.12 14.87
CA LEU A 250 30.59 -22.41 14.31
C LEU A 250 31.70 -22.22 15.36
N TYR A 251 31.63 -21.17 16.18
CA TYR A 251 32.58 -20.96 17.27
C TYR A 251 32.61 -22.14 18.26
N ALA A 252 31.43 -22.69 18.59
CA ALA A 252 31.30 -23.87 19.44
C ALA A 252 31.86 -25.14 18.76
N GLN A 253 31.53 -25.37 17.48
CA GLN A 253 31.95 -26.56 16.73
C GLN A 253 33.48 -26.61 16.52
N PHE A 254 34.11 -25.49 16.19
CA PHE A 254 35.57 -25.41 16.01
C PHE A 254 36.34 -25.28 17.34
N LYS A 255 35.62 -25.21 18.48
CA LYS A 255 36.16 -25.01 19.84
C LYS A 255 37.14 -23.84 19.92
N LEU A 256 36.84 -22.75 19.20
CA LEU A 256 37.76 -21.62 19.06
C LEU A 256 38.04 -20.94 20.40
N TYR A 257 37.04 -20.82 21.28
CA TYR A 257 37.21 -20.28 22.63
C TYR A 257 38.19 -21.09 23.52
N ALA A 258 38.34 -22.38 23.25
CA ALA A 258 39.27 -23.25 23.96
C ALA A 258 40.68 -23.26 23.33
N ARG A 259 40.85 -22.68 22.13
CA ARG A 259 42.07 -22.78 21.31
C ARG A 259 42.77 -21.46 21.05
N VAL A 260 42.11 -20.33 21.28
CA VAL A 260 42.68 -18.97 21.14
C VAL A 260 43.11 -18.45 22.52
N ASP A 261 44.25 -17.76 22.59
CA ASP A 261 44.75 -17.19 23.84
C ASP A 261 43.85 -16.05 24.33
N PRO A 262 43.53 -15.97 25.64
CA PRO A 262 42.61 -14.96 26.19
C PRO A 262 43.17 -13.52 26.26
N VAL A 263 44.29 -13.23 25.60
CA VAL A 263 45.01 -11.94 25.73
C VAL A 263 44.69 -10.94 24.61
N GLU A 264 43.95 -11.32 23.57
CA GLU A 264 43.57 -10.39 22.49
C GLU A 264 42.06 -10.25 22.32
N THR A 265 41.35 -9.95 23.41
CA THR A 265 40.04 -9.29 23.34
C THR A 265 40.10 -8.00 24.13
N VAL A 266 40.67 -6.98 23.49
CA VAL A 266 40.36 -5.56 23.70
C VAL A 266 40.11 -4.97 22.32
#